data_AF-A0A3B9WXC1-F1
#
_entry.id   AF-A0A3B9WXC1-F1
#
_cell.length_a   1.000
_cell.length_b   1.000
_cell.length_c   1.000
_cell.angle_alpha   90.00
_cell.angle_beta   90.00
_cell.angle_gamma   90.00
#
_symmetry.space_group_name_H-M   'P 1'
#
loop_
_entity.id
_entity.type
_entity.pdbx_description
1 polymer ?
#
loop_
_entity_poly.entity_id
_entity_poly.type
_entity_poly.pdbx_seq_one_letter_code
_entity_poly.pdbx_strand_id
1 'polypeptide(L)'
;MAFVSGFTIMTVEMLGARILAPYFGGSLSVWGSIITIFMLALATGYLIGGRLSTRSPSPALYGGFFIGAGLTLLPILLFSDAVMEPVFLRIEDPRYGSLFASIFLFFIPTSILGMISPYSVRLMVKTQQQSGHVAGLLFFVSTVGSAVGTLGTSFYFVLWLEVNQILWGAVGALVVAGGIILTVNSLVNRRGSSADE
;
A
#
# COMPACT_ATOMS: atom_id res chain seq x y z
N MET A 1 -8.69 -8.27 3.98
CA MET A 1 -7.94 -7.60 2.90
C MET A 1 -7.88 -6.09 3.11
N ALA A 2 -9.02 -5.39 3.23
CA ALA A 2 -9.05 -3.94 3.53
C ALA A 2 -8.26 -3.53 4.78
N PHE A 3 -8.33 -4.33 5.86
CA PHE A 3 -7.54 -4.10 7.07
C PHE A 3 -6.02 -4.16 6.77
N VAL A 4 -5.59 -5.21 6.06
CA VAL A 4 -4.17 -5.44 5.72
C VAL A 4 -3.64 -4.32 4.82
N SER A 5 -4.42 -3.87 3.83
CA SER A 5 -4.02 -2.75 2.98
C SER A 5 -3.92 -1.46 3.79
N GLY A 6 -4.93 -1.12 4.61
CA GLY A 6 -4.90 0.10 5.43
C GLY A 6 -3.75 0.11 6.43
N PHE A 7 -3.52 -1.01 7.11
CA PHE A 7 -2.40 -1.23 8.02
C PHE A 7 -1.06 -1.04 7.31
N THR A 8 -0.87 -1.71 6.16
CA THR A 8 0.39 -1.67 5.43
C THR A 8 0.69 -0.28 4.88
N ILE A 9 -0.30 0.41 4.30
CA ILE A 9 -0.12 1.79 3.78
C ILE A 9 0.44 2.70 4.88
N MET A 10 -0.20 2.71 6.05
CA MET A 10 0.24 3.58 7.15
C MET A 10 1.54 3.12 7.80
N THR A 11 1.79 1.80 7.89
CA THR A 11 3.09 1.29 8.37
C THR A 11 4.22 1.79 7.48
N VAL A 12 4.09 1.67 6.16
CA VAL A 12 5.12 2.14 5.22
C VAL A 12 5.27 3.67 5.28
N GLU A 13 4.17 4.42 5.42
CA GLU A 13 4.23 5.88 5.57
C GLU A 13 5.02 6.31 6.82
N MET A 14 4.74 5.70 7.97
CA MET A 14 5.44 5.98 9.22
C MET A 14 6.92 5.60 9.16
N LEU A 15 7.25 4.49 8.47
CA LEU A 15 8.64 4.12 8.22
C LEU A 15 9.33 5.08 7.26
N GLY A 16 8.60 5.70 6.33
CA GLY A 16 9.13 6.70 5.41
C GLY A 16 9.88 7.82 6.14
N ALA A 17 9.34 8.30 7.26
CA ALA A 17 10.02 9.33 8.07
C ALA A 17 11.35 8.82 8.66
N ARG A 18 11.41 7.55 9.07
CA ARG A 18 12.65 6.93 9.58
C ARG A 18 13.67 6.66 8.48
N ILE A 19 13.21 6.28 7.29
CA ILE A 19 14.05 6.06 6.11
C ILE A 19 14.64 7.39 5.63
N LEU A 20 13.86 8.47 5.67
CA LEU A 20 14.29 9.79 5.19
C LEU A 20 15.17 10.56 6.20
N ALA A 21 15.01 10.28 7.49
CA ALA A 21 15.68 11.04 8.56
C ALA A 21 17.22 11.11 8.46
N PRO A 22 17.97 10.05 8.10
CA PRO A 22 19.42 10.11 8.03
C PRO A 22 19.97 11.11 7.01
N TYR A 23 19.20 11.39 5.94
CA TYR A 23 19.61 12.27 4.84
C TYR A 23 18.99 13.66 4.96
N PHE A 24 17.69 13.75 5.26
CA PHE A 24 16.94 15.01 5.19
C PHE A 24 16.47 15.52 6.56
N GLY A 25 16.71 14.76 7.63
CA GLY A 25 16.24 15.08 8.98
C GLY A 25 14.74 14.85 9.18
N GLY A 26 14.24 15.24 10.35
CA GLY A 26 12.85 15.03 10.78
C GLY A 26 11.97 16.28 10.78
N SER A 27 12.27 17.27 9.94
CA SER A 27 11.55 18.56 9.93
C SER A 27 10.11 18.44 9.42
N LEU A 28 9.26 19.42 9.75
CA LEU A 28 7.86 19.46 9.28
C LEU A 28 7.76 19.42 7.74
N SER A 29 8.73 19.99 7.03
CA SER A 29 8.75 19.95 5.57
C SER A 29 9.04 18.56 5.01
N VAL A 30 9.85 17.74 5.69
CA VAL A 30 10.10 16.34 5.29
C VAL A 30 8.83 15.52 5.49
N TRP A 31 8.18 15.66 6.65
CA TRP A 31 6.89 15.04 6.92
C TRP A 31 5.80 15.48 5.92
N GLY A 32 5.74 16.78 5.62
CA GLY A 32 4.82 17.32 4.61
C GLY A 32 5.04 16.71 3.24
N SER A 33 6.30 16.47 2.86
CA SER A 33 6.64 15.80 1.59
C SER A 33 6.17 14.35 1.55
N ILE A 34 6.41 13.58 2.61
CA ILE A 34 5.96 12.18 2.72
C ILE A 34 4.43 12.11 2.57
N ILE A 35 3.70 12.85 3.39
CA ILE A 35 2.23 12.87 3.36
C ILE A 35 1.72 13.26 1.98
N THR A 36 2.30 14.31 1.38
CA THR A 36 1.89 14.78 0.04
C THR A 36 2.06 13.69 -1.01
N ILE A 37 3.19 12.98 -1.01
CA ILE A 37 3.43 11.91 -1.97
C ILE A 37 2.50 10.71 -1.72
N PHE A 38 2.27 10.33 -0.47
CA PHE A 38 1.32 9.26 -0.15
C PHE A 38 -0.10 9.62 -0.60
N MET A 39 -0.56 10.85 -0.35
CA MET A 39 -1.89 11.31 -0.80
C MET A 39 -2.00 11.32 -2.33
N LEU A 40 -0.99 11.82 -3.05
CA LEU A 40 -0.99 11.84 -4.52
C LEU A 40 -0.93 10.44 -5.12
N ALA A 41 -0.11 9.57 -4.54
CA ALA A 41 -0.03 8.16 -4.95
C ALA A 41 -1.36 7.44 -4.71
N LEU A 42 -1.96 7.59 -3.53
CA LEU A 42 -3.27 7.03 -3.23
C LEU A 42 -4.35 7.56 -4.18
N ALA A 43 -4.39 8.86 -4.44
CA ALA A 43 -5.33 9.46 -5.39
C ALA A 43 -5.17 8.88 -6.81
N THR A 44 -3.92 8.73 -7.26
CA THR A 44 -3.58 8.10 -8.54
C THR A 44 -4.04 6.65 -8.57
N GLY A 45 -3.78 5.90 -7.49
CA GLY A 45 -4.25 4.54 -7.28
C GLY A 45 -5.77 4.43 -7.31
N TYR A 46 -6.50 5.33 -6.66
CA TYR A 46 -7.96 5.35 -6.66
C TYR A 46 -8.51 5.55 -8.06
N LEU A 47 -7.93 6.46 -8.83
CA LEU A 47 -8.34 6.72 -10.22
C LEU A 47 -8.08 5.50 -11.11
N ILE A 48 -6.88 4.92 -11.05
CA ILE A 48 -6.50 3.77 -11.89
C ILE A 48 -7.30 2.53 -11.48
N GLY A 49 -7.37 2.24 -10.18
CA GLY A 49 -8.11 1.10 -9.63
C GLY A 49 -9.61 1.19 -9.92
N GLY A 50 -10.19 2.38 -9.83
CA GLY A 50 -11.59 2.64 -10.21
C GLY A 50 -11.84 2.43 -11.70
N ARG A 51 -10.93 2.86 -12.58
CA ARG A 51 -11.04 2.58 -14.02
C ARG A 51 -10.90 1.09 -14.31
N LEU A 52 -9.91 0.43 -13.69
CA LEU A 52 -9.63 -0.98 -13.92
C LEU A 52 -10.75 -1.88 -13.41
N SER A 53 -11.46 -1.48 -12.34
CA SER A 53 -12.58 -2.23 -11.81
C SER A 53 -13.81 -2.24 -12.73
N THR A 54 -13.93 -1.28 -13.65
CA THR A 54 -14.98 -1.29 -14.66
C THR A 54 -14.70 -2.26 -15.83
N ARG A 55 -13.42 -2.62 -16.05
CA ARG A 55 -12.97 -3.49 -17.14
C ARG A 55 -12.81 -4.94 -16.68
N SER A 56 -13.93 -5.65 -16.54
CA SER A 56 -14.01 -7.06 -16.10
C SER A 56 -13.32 -7.31 -14.74
N PRO A 57 -13.99 -6.96 -13.63
CA PRO A 57 -13.42 -7.14 -12.30
C PRO A 57 -13.19 -8.63 -12.01
N SER A 58 -11.96 -9.00 -11.65
CA SER A 58 -11.59 -10.39 -11.33
C SER A 58 -10.89 -10.49 -9.97
N PRO A 59 -11.21 -11.51 -9.16
CA PRO A 59 -10.49 -11.75 -7.91
C PRO A 59 -9.00 -12.04 -8.13
N ALA A 60 -8.63 -12.60 -9.29
CA ALA A 60 -7.24 -12.86 -9.66
C ALA A 60 -6.42 -11.57 -9.76
N LEU A 61 -6.93 -10.58 -10.50
CA LEU A 61 -6.27 -9.27 -10.64
C LEU A 61 -6.20 -8.55 -9.28
N TYR A 62 -7.25 -8.68 -8.46
CA TYR A 62 -7.27 -8.14 -7.11
C TYR A 62 -6.17 -8.75 -6.21
N GLY A 63 -5.97 -10.06 -6.24
CA GLY A 63 -4.84 -10.71 -5.56
C GLY A 63 -3.49 -10.26 -6.12
N GLY A 64 -3.42 -10.01 -7.43
CA GLY A 64 -2.26 -9.43 -8.12
C GLY A 64 -1.85 -8.05 -7.59
N PHE A 65 -2.78 -7.19 -7.20
CA PHE A 65 -2.43 -5.89 -6.60
C PHE A 65 -1.71 -6.02 -5.27
N PHE A 66 -2.11 -6.98 -4.43
CA PHE A 66 -1.43 -7.22 -3.15
C PHE A 66 0.00 -7.72 -3.38
N ILE A 67 0.18 -8.70 -4.27
CA ILE A 67 1.52 -9.20 -4.60
C ILE A 67 2.36 -8.10 -5.26
N GLY A 68 1.80 -7.38 -6.23
CA GLY A 68 2.48 -6.27 -6.92
C GLY A 68 2.90 -5.15 -5.96
N ALA A 69 2.03 -4.80 -5.00
CA ALA A 69 2.38 -3.85 -3.94
C ALA A 69 3.54 -4.37 -3.07
N GLY A 70 3.50 -5.63 -2.65
CA GLY A 70 4.59 -6.25 -1.89
C GLY A 70 5.92 -6.25 -2.67
N LEU A 71 5.89 -6.63 -3.95
CA LEU A 71 7.07 -6.64 -4.79
C LEU A 71 7.64 -5.24 -5.05
N THR A 72 6.79 -4.23 -5.21
CA THR A 72 7.22 -2.84 -5.42
C THR A 72 7.70 -2.14 -4.15
N LEU A 73 7.53 -2.76 -2.98
CA LEU A 73 8.21 -2.35 -1.74
C LEU A 73 9.65 -2.92 -1.64
N LEU A 74 9.99 -4.01 -2.35
CA LEU A 74 11.33 -4.60 -2.30
C LEU A 74 12.44 -3.63 -2.75
N PRO A 75 12.25 -2.77 -3.77
CA PRO A 75 13.26 -1.78 -4.11
C PRO A 75 13.58 -0.81 -2.97
N ILE A 76 12.60 -0.49 -2.10
CA ILE A 76 12.84 0.35 -0.93
C ILE A 76 13.77 -0.37 0.05
N LEU A 77 13.61 -1.68 0.24
CA LEU A 77 14.43 -2.51 1.12
C LEU A 77 15.89 -2.65 0.64
N LEU A 78 16.08 -2.74 -0.68
CA LEU A 78 17.38 -3.11 -1.27
C LEU A 78 18.16 -1.92 -1.83
N PHE A 79 17.47 -0.83 -2.20
CA PHE A 79 18.04 0.28 -2.94
C PHE A 79 17.69 1.65 -2.34
N SER A 80 17.24 1.72 -1.08
CA SER A 80 16.96 3.00 -0.40
C SER A 80 18.18 3.93 -0.46
N ASP A 81 19.36 3.48 -0.04
CA ASP A 81 20.58 4.28 -0.04
C ASP A 81 20.99 4.70 -1.46
N ALA A 82 20.88 3.77 -2.42
CA ALA A 82 21.19 4.03 -3.84
C ALA A 82 20.28 5.08 -4.49
N VAL A 83 19.09 5.32 -3.94
CA VAL A 83 18.18 6.40 -4.38
C VAL A 83 18.42 7.66 -3.56
N MET A 84 18.64 7.53 -2.25
CA MET A 84 18.71 8.67 -1.34
C MET A 84 20.02 9.45 -1.43
N GLU A 85 21.16 8.77 -1.47
CA GLU A 85 22.48 9.39 -1.59
C GLU A 85 22.59 10.31 -2.83
N PRO A 86 22.25 9.89 -4.06
CA PRO A 86 22.33 10.76 -5.23
C PRO A 86 21.33 11.92 -5.22
N VAL A 87 20.21 11.78 -4.51
CA VAL A 87 19.23 12.87 -4.34
C VAL A 87 19.76 13.88 -3.34
N PHE A 88 20.30 13.42 -2.21
CA PHE A 88 20.90 14.25 -1.18
C PHE A 88 22.09 15.06 -1.71
N LEU A 89 22.97 14.42 -2.51
CA LEU A 89 24.12 15.10 -3.11
C LEU A 89 23.75 16.13 -4.19
N ARG A 90 22.60 15.99 -4.84
CA ARG A 90 22.16 16.90 -5.92
C ARG A 90 21.21 17.99 -5.44
N ILE A 91 20.52 17.79 -4.32
CA ILE A 91 19.49 18.69 -3.83
C ILE A 91 19.84 19.07 -2.39
N GLU A 92 20.48 20.23 -2.24
CA GLU A 92 20.94 20.73 -0.95
C GLU A 92 19.77 21.06 0.00
N ASP A 93 18.63 21.53 -0.53
CA ASP A 93 17.46 21.85 0.29
C ASP A 93 16.69 20.56 0.67
N PRO A 94 16.61 20.21 1.96
CA PRO A 94 15.93 19.00 2.42
C PRO A 94 14.45 18.96 2.06
N ARG A 95 13.80 20.11 1.84
CA ARG A 95 12.38 20.19 1.43
C ARG A 95 12.18 19.50 0.08
N TYR A 96 12.96 19.90 -0.92
CA TYR A 96 12.87 19.33 -2.26
C TYR A 96 13.52 17.94 -2.30
N GLY A 97 14.64 17.73 -1.60
CA GLY A 97 15.32 16.44 -1.53
C GLY A 97 14.40 15.33 -1.00
N SER A 98 13.73 15.59 0.12
CA SER A 98 12.76 14.66 0.70
C SER A 98 11.53 14.42 -0.18
N LEU A 99 11.06 15.43 -0.92
CA LEU A 99 9.97 15.29 -1.89
C LEU A 99 10.34 14.35 -3.03
N PHE A 100 11.49 14.57 -3.68
CA PHE A 100 11.94 13.70 -4.78
C PHE A 100 12.25 12.29 -4.30
N ALA A 101 12.94 12.14 -3.17
CA ALA A 101 13.19 10.83 -2.57
C ALA A 101 11.88 10.07 -2.29
N SER A 102 10.88 10.77 -1.74
CA SER A 102 9.56 10.18 -1.47
C SER A 102 8.86 9.73 -2.75
N ILE A 103 8.95 10.50 -3.84
CA ILE A 103 8.39 10.12 -5.14
C ILE A 103 9.01 8.80 -5.62
N PHE A 104 10.34 8.72 -5.66
CA PHE A 104 11.03 7.54 -6.19
C PHE A 104 10.82 6.29 -5.35
N LEU A 105 10.72 6.44 -4.02
CA LEU A 105 10.58 5.31 -3.12
C LEU A 105 9.12 4.86 -2.95
N PHE A 106 8.19 5.80 -2.72
CA PHE A 106 6.87 5.45 -2.22
C PHE A 106 5.75 5.58 -3.26
N PHE A 107 5.95 6.34 -4.35
CA PHE A 107 4.84 6.65 -5.26
C PHE A 107 4.24 5.40 -5.91
N ILE A 108 5.09 4.52 -6.45
CA ILE A 108 4.65 3.30 -7.14
C ILE A 108 3.94 2.32 -6.18
N PRO A 109 4.57 1.85 -5.08
CA PRO A 109 3.93 0.89 -4.20
C PRO A 109 2.64 1.44 -3.58
N THR A 110 2.64 2.70 -3.14
CA THR A 110 1.45 3.33 -2.56
C THR A 110 0.33 3.52 -3.59
N SER A 111 0.67 3.81 -4.86
CA SER A 111 -0.33 3.87 -5.93
C SER A 111 -1.01 2.52 -6.15
N ILE A 112 -0.25 1.42 -6.16
CA ILE A 112 -0.81 0.07 -6.30
C ILE A 112 -1.70 -0.27 -5.11
N LEU A 113 -1.26 0.04 -3.89
CA LEU A 113 -2.07 -0.12 -2.68
C LEU A 113 -3.37 0.70 -2.74
N GLY A 114 -3.32 1.91 -3.29
CA GLY A 114 -4.50 2.75 -3.52
C GLY A 114 -5.54 2.08 -4.43
N MET A 115 -5.12 1.29 -5.42
CA MET A 115 -6.06 0.60 -6.33
C MET A 115 -6.98 -0.40 -5.60
N ILE A 116 -6.58 -0.92 -4.45
CA ILE A 116 -7.28 -1.96 -3.69
C ILE A 116 -8.68 -1.51 -3.28
N SER A 117 -8.84 -0.27 -2.82
CA SER A 117 -10.11 0.22 -2.27
C SER A 117 -11.25 0.27 -3.30
N PRO A 118 -11.15 1.04 -4.40
CA PRO A 118 -12.22 1.09 -5.41
C PRO A 118 -12.46 -0.25 -6.11
N TYR A 119 -11.42 -1.08 -6.24
CA TYR A 119 -11.55 -2.41 -6.83
C TYR A 119 -12.31 -3.37 -5.90
N SER A 120 -12.06 -3.30 -4.58
CA SER A 120 -12.78 -4.08 -3.56
C SER A 120 -14.27 -3.74 -3.56
N VAL A 121 -14.61 -2.45 -3.59
CA VAL A 121 -16.01 -2.02 -3.66
C VAL A 121 -16.67 -2.66 -4.88
N ARG A 122 -16.04 -2.58 -6.05
CA ARG A 122 -16.61 -3.12 -7.28
C ARG A 122 -16.77 -4.64 -7.27
N LEU A 123 -15.87 -5.39 -6.66
CA LEU A 123 -15.99 -6.85 -6.51
C LEU A 123 -17.11 -7.27 -5.54
N MET A 124 -17.41 -6.44 -4.54
CA MET A 124 -18.37 -6.75 -3.48
C MET A 124 -19.80 -6.27 -3.79
N VAL A 125 -19.95 -5.22 -4.59
CA VAL A 125 -21.26 -4.63 -4.91
C VAL A 125 -21.99 -5.47 -5.96
N LYS A 126 -23.13 -6.05 -5.56
CA LYS A 126 -24.03 -6.81 -6.45
C LYS A 126 -25.16 -5.95 -7.04
N THR A 127 -25.64 -4.96 -6.29
CA THR A 127 -26.70 -4.03 -6.70
C THR A 127 -26.31 -2.59 -6.38
N GLN A 128 -26.84 -1.61 -7.15
CA GLN A 128 -26.52 -0.20 -6.94
C GLN A 128 -26.90 0.29 -5.53
N GLN A 129 -27.99 -0.21 -4.94
CA GLN A 129 -28.41 0.19 -3.58
C GLN A 129 -27.42 -0.22 -2.49
N GLN A 130 -26.62 -1.28 -2.70
CA GLN A 130 -25.64 -1.75 -1.71
C GLN A 130 -24.29 -1.00 -1.79
N SER A 131 -24.08 -0.20 -2.83
CA SER A 131 -22.79 0.43 -3.11
C SER A 131 -22.27 1.31 -1.98
N GLY A 132 -23.12 2.17 -1.41
CA GLY A 132 -22.77 3.05 -0.30
C GLY A 132 -22.44 2.28 0.98
N HIS A 133 -23.22 1.25 1.32
CA HIS A 133 -23.01 0.44 2.53
C HIS A 133 -21.69 -0.35 2.45
N VAL A 134 -21.44 -1.00 1.31
CA VAL A 134 -20.20 -1.76 1.08
C VAL A 134 -18.98 -0.85 1.12
N ALA A 135 -19.05 0.32 0.47
CA ALA A 135 -17.96 1.30 0.51
C ALA A 135 -17.71 1.81 1.93
N GLY A 136 -18.77 2.12 2.70
CA GLY A 136 -18.67 2.56 4.08
C GLY A 136 -18.00 1.53 4.99
N LEU A 137 -18.42 0.26 4.92
CA LEU A 137 -17.81 -0.83 5.68
C LEU A 137 -16.34 -1.03 5.28
N LEU A 138 -16.03 -0.96 3.99
CA LEU A 138 -14.67 -1.06 3.48
C LEU A 138 -13.78 0.05 4.06
N PHE A 139 -14.24 1.30 4.03
CA PHE A 139 -13.53 2.42 4.61
C PHE A 139 -13.37 2.28 6.12
N PHE A 140 -14.40 1.84 6.84
CA PHE A 140 -14.29 1.58 8.27
C PHE A 140 -13.17 0.57 8.58
N VAL A 141 -13.20 -0.60 7.94
CA VAL A 141 -12.20 -1.66 8.18
C VAL A 141 -10.80 -1.22 7.77
N SER A 142 -10.68 -0.51 6.64
CA SER A 142 -9.40 0.05 6.18
C SER A 142 -8.86 1.08 7.17
N THR A 143 -9.69 2.01 7.63
CA THR A 143 -9.29 3.06 8.58
C THR A 143 -8.90 2.50 9.93
N VAL A 144 -9.60 1.48 10.43
CA VAL A 144 -9.18 0.76 11.65
C VAL A 144 -7.81 0.11 11.43
N GLY A 145 -7.61 -0.57 10.30
CA GLY A 145 -6.30 -1.12 9.93
C GLY A 145 -5.21 -0.05 9.89
N SER A 146 -5.50 1.08 9.26
CA SER A 146 -4.61 2.25 9.19
C SER A 146 -4.26 2.79 10.57
N ALA A 147 -5.23 3.01 11.46
CA ALA A 147 -4.97 3.46 12.83
C ALA A 147 -4.07 2.48 13.60
N VAL A 148 -4.33 1.17 13.48
CA VAL A 148 -3.49 0.14 14.09
C VAL A 148 -2.09 0.11 13.47
N GLY A 149 -1.96 0.30 12.16
CA GLY A 149 -0.68 0.39 11.47
C GLY A 149 0.13 1.62 11.92
N THR A 150 -0.50 2.79 11.99
CA THR A 150 0.13 4.03 12.46
C THR A 150 0.62 3.89 13.90
N LEU A 151 -0.25 3.51 14.84
CA LEU A 151 0.11 3.37 16.25
C LEU A 151 1.07 2.21 16.47
N GLY A 152 0.82 1.05 15.86
CA GLY A 152 1.70 -0.11 15.95
C GLY A 152 3.12 0.21 15.50
N THR A 153 3.25 0.91 14.37
CA THR A 153 4.56 1.26 13.82
C THR A 153 5.27 2.32 14.65
N SER A 154 4.57 3.41 14.99
CA SER A 154 5.16 4.54 15.70
C SER A 154 5.48 4.24 17.17
N PHE A 155 4.68 3.42 17.84
CA PHE A 155 4.83 3.17 19.28
C PHE A 155 5.55 1.86 19.61
N TYR A 156 5.46 0.84 18.76
CA TYR A 156 5.95 -0.50 19.12
C TYR A 156 6.96 -1.06 18.12
N PHE A 157 6.63 -1.13 16.83
CA PHE A 157 7.48 -1.83 15.87
C PHE A 157 8.86 -1.19 15.76
N VAL A 158 8.93 0.14 15.65
CA VAL A 158 10.22 0.84 15.55
C VAL A 158 11.03 0.78 16.85
N LEU A 159 10.43 0.43 17.99
CA LEU A 159 11.15 0.21 19.24
C LEU A 159 11.77 -1.19 19.32
N TRP A 160 11.12 -2.19 18.73
CA TRP A 160 11.51 -3.60 18.87
C TRP A 160 12.22 -4.17 17.64
N LEU A 161 11.99 -3.59 16.47
CA LEU A 161 12.41 -4.11 15.18
C LEU A 161 13.14 -3.03 14.37
N GLU A 162 14.04 -3.48 13.51
CA GLU A 162 14.67 -2.62 12.53
C GLU A 162 13.70 -2.26 11.39
N VAL A 163 13.89 -1.11 10.75
CA VAL A 163 13.07 -0.65 9.62
C VAL A 163 12.93 -1.73 8.54
N ASN A 164 14.02 -2.42 8.22
CA ASN A 164 14.04 -3.50 7.23
C ASN A 164 13.18 -4.69 7.65
N GLN A 165 13.18 -5.07 8.92
CA GLN A 165 12.36 -6.17 9.43
C GLN A 165 10.86 -5.85 9.33
N ILE A 166 10.48 -4.60 9.63
CA ILE A 166 9.09 -4.14 9.55
C ILE A 166 8.63 -4.10 8.08
N LEU A 167 9.48 -3.61 7.18
CA LEU A 167 9.21 -3.62 5.74
C LEU A 167 9.07 -5.05 5.19
N TRP A 168 9.95 -5.99 5.57
CA TRP A 168 9.79 -7.40 5.21
C TRP A 168 8.48 -7.98 5.74
N GLY A 169 8.07 -7.62 6.96
CA GLY A 169 6.78 -7.99 7.52
C GLY A 169 5.60 -7.46 6.70
N ALA A 170 5.66 -6.20 6.26
CA ALA A 170 4.67 -5.60 5.38
C ALA A 170 4.59 -6.31 4.01
N VAL A 171 5.74 -6.60 3.39
CA VAL A 171 5.82 -7.38 2.14
C VAL A 171 5.21 -8.76 2.33
N GLY A 172 5.58 -9.47 3.41
CA GLY A 172 5.04 -10.79 3.73
C GLY A 172 3.52 -10.75 3.92
N ALA A 173 3.00 -9.78 4.67
CA ALA A 173 1.56 -9.62 4.89
C ALA A 173 0.81 -9.39 3.57
N LEU A 174 1.35 -8.58 2.66
CA LEU A 174 0.77 -8.34 1.34
C LEU A 174 0.82 -9.59 0.45
N VAL A 175 1.97 -10.26 0.36
CA VAL A 175 2.12 -11.46 -0.47
C VAL A 175 1.22 -12.58 0.03
N VAL A 176 1.14 -12.79 1.35
CA VAL A 176 0.23 -13.78 1.96
C VAL A 176 -1.22 -13.42 1.67
N ALA A 177 -1.62 -12.15 1.84
CA ALA A 177 -2.96 -11.69 1.50
C ALA A 177 -3.31 -11.97 0.03
N GLY A 178 -2.41 -11.62 -0.90
CA GLY A 178 -2.56 -11.91 -2.33
C GLY A 178 -2.65 -13.40 -2.63
N GLY A 179 -1.79 -14.22 -2.03
CA GLY A 179 -1.79 -15.67 -2.16
C GLY A 179 -3.08 -16.32 -1.65
N ILE A 180 -3.63 -15.86 -0.52
CA ILE A 180 -4.93 -16.30 0.00
C ILE A 180 -6.04 -15.97 -1.00
N ILE A 181 -6.05 -14.77 -1.59
CA ILE A 181 -7.06 -14.40 -2.60
C ILE A 181 -6.98 -15.33 -3.82
N LEU A 182 -5.77 -15.56 -4.34
CA LEU A 182 -5.56 -16.38 -5.53
C LEU A 182 -5.92 -17.85 -5.29
N THR A 183 -5.51 -18.40 -4.16
CA THR A 183 -5.84 -19.79 -3.77
C THR A 183 -7.35 -19.97 -3.62
N VAL A 184 -8.03 -19.08 -2.89
CA VAL A 184 -9.49 -19.12 -2.76
C VAL A 184 -10.18 -19.02 -4.13
N ASN A 185 -9.74 -18.12 -5.00
CA ASN A 185 -10.27 -17.99 -6.35
C ASN A 185 -10.10 -19.29 -7.17
N SER A 186 -8.94 -19.94 -7.09
CA SER A 186 -8.68 -21.20 -7.79
C SER A 186 -9.55 -22.36 -7.29
N LEU A 187 -9.82 -22.42 -5.98
CA LEU A 187 -10.66 -23.45 -5.37
C LEU A 187 -12.14 -23.28 -5.75
N VAL A 188 -12.63 -22.04 -5.79
CA VAL A 188 -14.00 -21.73 -6.22
C VAL A 188 -14.20 -22.09 -7.69
N ASN A 189 -13.26 -21.75 -8.57
CA ASN A 189 -13.34 -22.11 -9.98
C ASN A 189 -13.30 -23.63 -10.21
N ARG A 190 -12.48 -24.38 -9.47
CA ARG A 190 -12.43 -25.85 -9.57
C ARG A 190 -13.73 -26.54 -9.14
N ARG A 191 -14.41 -26.01 -8.12
CA ARG A 191 -15.72 -26.55 -7.68
C ARG A 191 -16.84 -26.26 -8.67
N GLY A 192 -16.75 -25.15 -9.40
CA GLY A 192 -17.68 -24.84 -10.49
C GLY A 192 -17.57 -25.84 -11.64
N SER A 193 -16.34 -26.18 -12.06
CA SER A 193 -16.14 -27.11 -13.19
C SER A 193 -16.54 -28.56 -12.88
N SER A 194 -16.45 -29.00 -11.63
CA SER A 194 -16.83 -30.36 -11.22
C SER A 194 -18.34 -30.54 -10.95
N ALA A 195 -19.13 -29.47 -10.97
CA ALA A 195 -20.57 -29.51 -10.77
C ALA A 195 -21.36 -29.49 -12.10
N ASP A 196 -20.67 -29.15 -13.20
CA ASP A 196 -21.21 -29.12 -14.57
C ASP A 196 -20.85 -30.40 -15.38
N GLU A 197 -20.07 -31.33 -14.80
CA GLU A 197 -19.82 -32.70 -15.29
C GLU A 197 -20.74 -33.71 -14.59
#